data_AF-A0A495JKJ2-F1
#
_entry.id   AF-A0A495JKJ2-F1
#
_cell.length_a   1.000
_cell.length_b   1.000
_cell.length_c   1.000
_cell.angle_alpha   90.00
_cell.angle_beta   90.00
_cell.angle_gamma   90.00
#
_symmetry.space_group_name_H-M   'P 1'
#
loop_
_entity.id
_entity.type
_entity.pdbx_description
1 polymer ?
#
loop_
_entity_poly.entity_id
_entity_poly.type
_entity_poly.pdbx_seq_one_letter_code
_entity_poly.pdbx_strand_id
1 'polypeptide(L)'
;MDTSVHGPELEPSPADLAAIEHEWPLIEAELALLDAEIVALNSEGGPSPLDRRRIRRAEQRVMRVAAVLTDSLSEQPRVWKAVA
;
A
#
# COMPACT_ATOMS: atom_id res chain seq x y z
N MET A 1 -17.63 31.11 3.93
CA MET A 1 -16.83 30.13 3.18
C MET A 1 -17.54 28.80 3.36
N ASP A 2 -18.35 28.43 2.38
CA ASP A 2 -19.06 27.16 2.37
C ASP A 2 -18.03 26.06 2.09
N THR A 3 -17.89 25.11 3.02
CA THR A 3 -16.90 24.02 2.98
C THR A 3 -17.52 22.72 2.50
N SER A 4 -18.66 22.78 1.80
CA SER A 4 -19.29 21.59 1.25
C SER A 4 -18.89 21.37 -0.22
N VAL A 5 -17.66 20.87 -0.42
CA VAL A 5 -17.18 20.37 -1.73
C VAL A 5 -17.61 18.91 -1.97
N HIS A 6 -18.19 18.23 -0.97
CA HIS A 6 -18.63 16.85 -1.09
C HIS A 6 -20.14 16.72 -0.91
N GLY A 7 -20.87 16.73 -2.03
CA GLY A 7 -22.26 16.25 -2.07
C GLY A 7 -22.32 14.72 -1.94
N PRO A 8 -23.50 14.13 -1.69
CA PRO A 8 -23.66 12.68 -1.52
C PRO A 8 -23.27 11.86 -2.76
N GLU A 9 -23.15 12.49 -3.94
CA GLU A 9 -22.64 11.85 -5.16
C GLU A 9 -21.12 11.67 -5.18
N LEU A 10 -20.38 12.31 -4.27
CA LEU A 10 -18.91 12.24 -4.14
C LEU A 10 -18.47 11.36 -2.96
N GLU A 11 -19.40 10.81 -2.19
CA GLU A 11 -19.06 9.91 -1.08
C GLU A 11 -18.68 8.53 -1.62
N PRO A 12 -17.59 7.91 -1.13
CA PRO A 12 -17.22 6.55 -1.53
C PRO A 12 -18.34 5.55 -1.25
N SER A 13 -18.63 4.69 -2.21
CA SER A 13 -19.55 3.57 -1.98
C SER A 13 -18.91 2.54 -1.03
N PRO A 14 -19.71 1.64 -0.41
CA PRO A 14 -19.14 0.54 0.37
C PRO A 14 -18.17 -0.35 -0.42
N ALA A 15 -18.36 -0.47 -1.74
CA ALA A 15 -17.43 -1.19 -2.61
C ALA A 15 -16.10 -0.45 -2.78
N ASP A 16 -16.14 0.88 -2.90
CA ASP A 16 -14.93 1.71 -2.97
C ASP A 16 -14.13 1.63 -1.66
N LEU A 17 -14.84 1.68 -0.52
CA LEU A 17 -14.20 1.50 0.79
C LEU A 17 -13.58 0.11 0.95
N ALA A 18 -14.28 -0.94 0.50
CA ALA A 18 -13.75 -2.30 0.52
C ALA A 18 -12.51 -2.46 -0.37
N ALA A 19 -12.44 -1.76 -1.50
CA ALA A 19 -11.25 -1.77 -2.35
C ALA A 19 -10.03 -1.14 -1.64
N ILE A 20 -10.22 -0.05 -0.90
CA ILE A 20 -9.16 0.58 -0.09
C ILE A 20 -8.65 -0.38 1.00
N GLU A 21 -9.57 -1.01 1.74
CA GLU A 21 -9.20 -2.01 2.77
C GLU A 21 -8.40 -3.17 2.18
N HIS A 22 -8.70 -3.54 0.94
CA HIS A 22 -8.02 -4.61 0.22
C HIS A 22 -6.59 -4.24 -0.22
N GLU A 23 -6.31 -2.95 -0.44
CA GLU A 23 -4.97 -2.42 -0.74
C GLU A 23 -4.09 -2.30 0.52
N TRP A 24 -4.71 -2.18 1.70
CA TRP A 24 -4.03 -1.92 2.96
C TRP A 24 -2.86 -2.87 3.29
N PRO A 25 -2.95 -4.20 3.05
CA PRO A 25 -1.83 -5.09 3.31
C PRO A 25 -0.57 -4.76 2.48
N LEU A 26 -0.73 -4.27 1.24
CA LEU A 26 0.41 -3.88 0.41
C LEU A 26 1.06 -2.62 0.97
N ILE A 27 0.26 -1.62 1.33
CA ILE A 27 0.72 -0.39 1.97
C ILE A 27 1.50 -0.72 3.25
N GLU A 28 0.98 -1.61 4.09
CA GLU A 28 1.67 -2.04 5.32
C GLU A 28 3.03 -2.71 5.01
N ALA A 29 3.11 -3.54 3.96
CA ALA A 29 4.36 -4.17 3.56
C ALA A 29 5.38 -3.14 3.04
N GLU A 30 4.94 -2.13 2.30
CA GLU A 30 5.77 -1.04 1.79
C GLU A 30 6.28 -0.14 2.93
N LEU A 31 5.42 0.18 3.90
CA LEU A 31 5.82 0.90 5.12
C LEU A 31 6.88 0.13 5.91
N ALA A 32 6.72 -1.18 6.06
CA ALA A 32 7.73 -2.01 6.73
C ALA A 32 9.08 -2.05 5.98
N LEU A 33 9.06 -1.95 4.65
CA LEU A 33 10.29 -1.80 3.85
C LEU A 33 10.92 -0.43 4.09
N LEU A 34 10.13 0.64 4.01
CA LEU A 34 10.58 2.00 4.26
C LEU A 34 11.20 2.12 5.67
N ASP A 35 10.57 1.54 6.69
CA ASP A 35 11.11 1.52 8.05
C ASP A 35 12.48 0.81 8.12
N ALA A 36 12.63 -0.32 7.43
CA ALA A 36 13.91 -1.04 7.38
C ALA A 36 15.01 -0.24 6.65
N GLU A 37 14.65 0.50 5.61
CA GLU A 37 15.55 1.40 4.88
C GLU A 37 15.96 2.60 5.73
N ILE A 38 15.00 3.22 6.43
CA ILE A 38 15.26 4.33 7.37
C ILE A 38 16.25 3.88 8.45
N VAL A 39 16.04 2.70 9.06
CA VAL A 39 16.97 2.16 10.06
C VAL A 39 18.37 1.96 9.47
N ALA A 40 18.48 1.41 8.26
CA ALA A 40 19.76 1.18 7.60
C ALA A 40 20.49 2.49 7.27
N LEU A 41 19.77 3.52 6.80
CA LEU A 41 20.32 4.84 6.48
C LEU A 41 20.79 5.61 7.72
N ASN A 42 20.11 5.43 8.85
CA ASN A 42 20.47 6.08 10.12
C ASN A 42 21.51 5.28 10.94
N SER A 43 22.00 4.14 10.43
CA SER A 43 23.01 3.35 11.12
C SER A 43 24.39 4.00 11.06
N GLU A 44 24.97 4.28 12.22
CA GLU A 44 26.35 4.81 12.34
C GLU A 44 27.35 3.84 11.70
N GLY A 45 28.20 4.34 10.79
CA GLY A 45 29.13 3.50 10.04
C GLY A 45 28.51 2.71 8.87
N GLY A 46 27.24 2.96 8.57
CA GLY A 46 26.50 2.38 7.44
C GLY A 46 25.76 1.08 7.78
N PRO A 47 25.01 0.51 6.80
CA PRO A 47 24.13 -0.63 7.06
C PRO A 47 24.87 -1.88 7.55
N SER A 48 24.41 -2.46 8.66
CA SER A 48 24.93 -3.73 9.16
C SER A 48 24.46 -4.92 8.31
N PRO A 49 25.06 -6.12 8.48
CA PRO A 49 24.53 -7.34 7.87
C PRO A 49 23.08 -7.66 8.28
N LEU A 50 22.66 -7.25 9.48
CA LEU A 50 21.29 -7.45 9.96
C LEU A 50 20.31 -6.52 9.21
N ASP A 51 20.69 -5.26 9.00
CA ASP A 51 19.83 -4.29 8.29
C ASP A 51 19.60 -4.72 6.83
N ARG A 52 20.66 -5.18 6.16
CA ARG A 52 20.54 -5.78 4.82
C ARG A 52 19.61 -7.01 4.80
N ARG A 53 19.57 -7.80 5.88
CA ARG A 53 18.62 -8.94 5.99
C ARG A 53 17.19 -8.47 6.24
N ARG A 54 17.00 -7.39 7.00
CA ARG A 54 15.68 -6.79 7.25
C ARG A 54 15.08 -6.23 5.96
N ILE A 55 15.85 -5.44 5.21
CA ILE A 55 15.45 -4.90 3.90
C ILE A 55 15.03 -6.05 2.97
N ARG A 56 15.89 -7.05 2.76
CA ARG A 56 15.55 -8.20 1.90
C ARG A 56 14.28 -8.94 2.32
N ARG A 57 14.00 -9.05 3.62
CA ARG A 57 12.76 -9.68 4.10
C ARG A 57 11.54 -8.81 3.82
N ALA A 58 11.67 -7.50 3.98
CA ALA A 58 10.60 -6.56 3.69
C ALA A 58 10.30 -6.49 2.18
N GLU A 59 11.32 -6.42 1.32
CA GLU A 59 11.17 -6.53 -0.14
C GLU A 59 10.41 -7.81 -0.54
N GLN A 60 10.79 -8.96 0.04
CA GLN A 60 10.11 -10.23 -0.22
C GLN A 60 8.66 -10.26 0.30
N ARG A 61 8.36 -9.51 1.37
CA ARG A 61 6.98 -9.33 1.85
C ARG A 61 6.18 -8.50 0.85
N VAL A 62 6.71 -7.36 0.39
CA VAL A 62 6.08 -6.50 -0.63
C VAL A 62 5.73 -7.32 -1.87
N MET A 63 6.69 -8.07 -2.42
CA MET A 63 6.46 -8.88 -3.63
C MET A 63 5.36 -9.93 -3.43
N ARG A 64 5.33 -10.58 -2.27
CA ARG A 64 4.30 -11.59 -1.95
C ARG A 64 2.91 -10.96 -1.83
N VAL A 65 2.80 -9.83 -1.13
CA VAL A 65 1.52 -9.16 -0.94
C VAL A 65 1.03 -8.54 -2.25
N ALA A 66 1.92 -7.95 -3.04
CA ALA A 66 1.60 -7.44 -4.38
C ALA A 66 1.07 -8.55 -5.31
N ALA A 67 1.63 -9.77 -5.23
CA ALA A 67 1.12 -10.91 -5.99
C ALA A 67 -0.31 -11.30 -5.57
N VAL A 68 -0.61 -11.32 -4.27
CA VAL A 68 -1.96 -11.59 -3.75
C VAL A 68 -2.95 -10.50 -4.16
N LEU A 69 -2.56 -9.23 -4.05
CA LEU A 69 -3.40 -8.10 -4.47
C LEU A 69 -3.68 -8.16 -5.97
N THR A 70 -2.68 -8.46 -6.80
CA THR A 70 -2.86 -8.58 -8.25
C THR A 70 -3.83 -9.71 -8.61
N ASP A 71 -3.73 -10.86 -7.93
CA ASP A 71 -4.60 -12.02 -8.13
C ASP A 71 -6.07 -11.65 -7.85
N SER A 72 -6.33 -11.06 -6.69
CA SER A 72 -7.66 -10.60 -6.30
C SER A 72 -8.24 -9.48 -7.19
N LEU A 73 -7.42 -8.55 -7.70
CA LEU A 73 -7.87 -7.54 -8.67
C LEU A 73 -8.25 -8.16 -10.01
N SER A 74 -7.71 -9.34 -10.35
CA SER A 74 -8.12 -10.08 -11.54
C SER A 74 -9.51 -10.71 -11.41
N GLU A 75 -9.93 -11.00 -10.17
CA GLU A 75 -11.26 -11.53 -9.84
C GLU A 75 -12.32 -10.43 -9.69
N GLN A 76 -11.91 -9.18 -9.45
CA GLN A 76 -12.85 -8.06 -9.37
C GLN A 76 -13.29 -7.57 -10.76
N PRO A 77 -14.59 -7.34 -10.99
CA PRO A 77 -15.04 -6.65 -12.20
C PRO A 77 -14.41 -5.25 -12.22
N ARG A 78 -13.77 -4.88 -13.33
CA ARG A 78 -13.15 -3.55 -13.49
C ARG A 78 -14.23 -2.47 -13.52
N VAL A 79 -14.63 -1.98 -12.34
CA VAL A 79 -15.54 -0.84 -12.15
C VAL A 79 -14.74 0.43 -11.88
N TRP A 80 -13.77 0.76 -12.72
CA TRP A 80 -13.34 2.15 -12.82
C TRP A 80 -14.27 2.83 -13.81
N LYS A 81 -15.39 3.37 -13.32
CA LYS A 81 -16.28 4.18 -14.16
C LYS A 81 -15.54 5.45 -14.56
N ALA A 82 -15.66 5.78 -15.83
CA ALA A 82 -15.16 6.96 -16.49
C ALA A 82 -15.42 8.24 -15.70
N VAL A 83 -14.37 9.02 -15.47
CA VAL A 83 -14.48 10.48 -15.42
C VAL A 83 -14.67 10.92 -16.86
N ALA A 84 -15.91 11.27 -17.21
CA ALA A 84 -16.30 12.00 -18.42
C ALA A 84 -16.91 13.34 -17.99
#